data_AF-A0A0K6G4Y3-F1
#
_entry.id   AF-A0A0K6G4Y3-F1
#
_cell.length_a   1.000
_cell.length_b   1.000
_cell.length_c   1.000
_cell.angle_alpha   90.00
_cell.angle_beta   90.00
_cell.angle_gamma   90.00
#
_symmetry.space_group_name_H-M   'P 1'
#
loop_
_entity.id
_entity.type
_entity.pdbx_description
1 polymer ?
#
loop_
_entity_poly.entity_id
_entity_poly.type
_entity_poly.pdbx_seq_one_letter_code
_entity_poly.pdbx_strand_id
1 'polypeptide(L)'
;MLTPLADAPHPLWGRSYPTYLASYTNEALAVPLSPMEEPQLKMLASKAIEEICKLEHSRGVDFGGNIVKGVTLSMLTALLEMTKIPGYFRRMVEPRLIPGCVDLMTSVKPSPFQYEYGYACFRILVLAVNACLLEGAGYLDVVIARMETQLASQRFPVFWEMSAFLVNQAHGNDIILAPMIPDAVDKLALGRLLQLLNSDRKLFFAVSKNTGSLSLPGLFFIIFRDIVATEIPPGYQVQEDSKVFVKLIQPYSRVLWRYLIVSPDSGNEEMLMANIHNDIAPYTRLNNDKPVDAEDARNLVQAYNERLESTSTIWMFIIMRFVGPLVAPGCENLVPTTIKLCIELLWSSLLNGHDMGAVRYSVGGVLCYFRDMVQALKPRYFIPAHQTWVQQIMDYVIEGDLIDLVLRAMLTSLHFGELSSVEGNLLSAAIEFILALDQLVPNQDFMFRLHDAGSFGDWTKYYFYFRVCGTEATFCTFGRSDSTAWACGEIIAGIMEVILGPSDWMYGWGGPHADVCTHQAQQYPASRKEYHRVPGTPLGFVDGFFSLGGKSLATELIDLARENQPRSKGSHFNMMVMDDNNPRPLMFVSGSGLSGSAYH
;
A
#
# COMPACT_ATOMS: atom_id res chain seq x y z
N MET A 1 -3.88 -39.51 -14.29
CA MET A 1 -2.49 -39.14 -14.60
C MET A 1 -2.41 -38.77 -16.07
N LEU A 2 -2.48 -37.48 -16.39
CA LEU A 2 -2.19 -36.96 -17.73
C LEU A 2 -0.75 -36.44 -17.66
N THR A 3 0.15 -37.06 -18.43
CA THR A 3 1.51 -36.58 -18.65
C THR A 3 1.48 -35.15 -19.21
N PRO A 4 2.25 -34.19 -18.67
CA PRO A 4 2.38 -32.88 -19.29
C PRO A 4 3.11 -33.08 -20.63
N LEU A 5 2.41 -32.91 -21.74
CA LEU A 5 3.04 -32.79 -23.04
C LEU A 5 3.98 -31.58 -22.97
N ALA A 6 5.24 -31.78 -23.35
CA ALA A 6 6.29 -30.78 -23.29
C ALA A 6 5.84 -29.40 -23.83
N ASP A 7 6.22 -28.35 -23.10
CA ASP A 7 6.02 -26.92 -23.36
C ASP A 7 6.73 -26.45 -24.65
N ALA A 8 6.36 -27.01 -25.80
CA ALA A 8 6.85 -26.53 -27.08
C ALA A 8 6.39 -25.07 -27.26
N PRO A 9 7.29 -24.13 -27.60
CA PRO A 9 6.93 -22.74 -27.85
C PRO A 9 5.82 -22.66 -28.89
N HIS A 10 4.83 -21.79 -28.67
CA HIS A 10 3.80 -21.54 -29.65
C HIS A 10 4.46 -20.99 -30.93
N PRO A 11 4.17 -21.53 -32.11
CA PRO A 11 4.92 -21.21 -33.34
C PRO A 11 4.85 -19.73 -33.71
N LEU A 12 3.78 -19.03 -33.31
CA LEU A 12 3.61 -17.59 -33.53
C LEU A 12 3.96 -16.72 -32.33
N TRP A 13 3.73 -17.23 -31.11
CA TRP A 13 3.73 -16.40 -29.89
C TRP A 13 4.94 -16.61 -28.99
N GLY A 14 5.76 -17.61 -29.31
CA GLY A 14 6.93 -17.97 -28.54
C GLY A 14 6.58 -18.73 -27.27
N ARG A 15 7.41 -18.56 -26.25
CA ARG A 15 7.30 -19.26 -24.97
C ARG A 15 6.05 -18.80 -24.21
N SER A 16 5.40 -19.72 -23.50
CA SER A 16 4.30 -19.40 -22.59
C SER A 16 4.83 -18.87 -21.25
N TYR A 17 3.97 -18.19 -20.50
CA TYR A 17 4.19 -17.93 -19.07
C TYR A 17 4.28 -19.27 -18.31
N PRO A 18 5.20 -19.43 -17.33
CA PRO A 18 6.19 -18.45 -16.85
C PRO A 18 7.55 -18.52 -17.58
N THR A 19 7.70 -19.40 -18.58
CA THR A 19 8.98 -19.79 -19.19
C THR A 19 9.78 -18.63 -19.80
N TYR A 20 9.12 -17.57 -20.27
CA TYR A 20 9.82 -16.43 -20.86
C TYR A 20 10.41 -15.45 -19.83
N LEU A 21 9.91 -15.43 -18.57
CA LEU A 21 10.18 -14.35 -17.61
C LEU A 21 11.67 -14.08 -17.37
N ALA A 22 12.46 -15.15 -17.27
CA ALA A 22 13.90 -15.07 -17.02
C ALA A 22 14.67 -14.30 -18.11
N SER A 23 14.13 -14.20 -19.33
CA SER A 23 14.74 -13.42 -20.42
C SER A 23 14.44 -11.92 -20.33
N TYR A 24 13.57 -11.51 -19.41
CA TYR A 24 13.09 -10.13 -19.32
C TYR A 24 13.33 -9.49 -17.95
N THR A 25 14.07 -10.13 -17.05
CA THR A 25 14.45 -9.47 -15.79
C THR A 25 15.45 -8.34 -16.04
N ASN A 26 15.64 -7.47 -15.06
CA ASN A 26 16.66 -6.41 -15.12
C ASN A 26 18.08 -7.00 -15.28
N GLU A 27 18.35 -8.16 -14.70
CA GLU A 27 19.61 -8.89 -14.84
C GLU A 27 19.82 -9.37 -16.28
N ALA A 28 18.77 -9.89 -16.93
CA ALA A 28 18.84 -10.30 -18.33
C ALA A 28 19.10 -9.11 -19.27
N LEU A 29 18.50 -7.96 -18.95
CA LEU A 29 18.75 -6.72 -19.69
C LEU A 29 20.13 -6.11 -19.46
N ALA A 30 20.75 -6.39 -18.32
CA ALA A 30 22.09 -5.92 -17.98
C ALA A 30 23.20 -6.58 -18.82
N VAL A 31 22.91 -7.70 -19.49
CA VAL A 31 23.88 -8.42 -20.33
C VAL A 31 24.19 -7.60 -21.58
N PRO A 32 25.45 -7.15 -21.79
CA PRO A 32 25.83 -6.37 -22.96
C PRO A 32 25.56 -7.11 -24.26
N LEU A 33 25.17 -6.35 -25.28
CA LEU A 33 24.95 -6.89 -26.62
C LEU A 33 26.29 -7.31 -27.26
N SER A 34 26.27 -8.44 -27.98
CA SER A 34 27.42 -8.88 -28.77
C SER A 34 27.67 -7.91 -29.95
N PRO A 35 28.88 -7.35 -30.10
CA PRO A 35 29.20 -6.44 -31.22
C PRO A 35 29.00 -7.06 -32.60
N MET A 36 29.08 -8.40 -32.70
CA MET A 36 28.91 -9.13 -33.96
C MET A 36 27.44 -9.23 -34.39
N GLU A 37 26.51 -9.18 -33.44
CA GLU A 37 25.07 -9.32 -33.68
C GLU A 37 24.38 -7.97 -33.92
N GLU A 38 24.99 -6.88 -33.43
CA GLU A 38 24.44 -5.53 -33.48
C GLU A 38 23.96 -5.09 -34.88
N PRO A 39 24.72 -5.28 -35.99
CA PRO A 39 24.27 -4.81 -37.31
C PRO A 39 22.96 -5.48 -37.77
N GLN A 40 22.83 -6.79 -37.53
CA GLN A 40 21.65 -7.56 -37.90
C GLN A 40 20.46 -7.19 -37.02
N LEU A 41 20.68 -7.08 -35.70
CA LEU A 41 19.64 -6.69 -34.75
C LEU A 41 19.14 -5.27 -35.02
N LYS A 42 20.04 -4.34 -35.36
CA LYS A 42 19.68 -2.97 -35.73
C LYS A 42 18.76 -2.92 -36.95
N MET A 43 19.07 -3.70 -37.99
CA MET A 43 18.22 -3.82 -39.18
C MET A 43 16.83 -4.38 -38.83
N LEU A 44 16.79 -5.47 -38.05
CA LEU A 44 15.53 -6.09 -37.62
C LEU A 44 14.69 -5.17 -36.74
N ALA A 45 15.32 -4.46 -35.81
CA ALA A 45 14.68 -3.51 -34.91
C ALA A 45 14.11 -2.30 -35.66
N SER A 46 14.84 -1.74 -36.63
CA SER A 46 14.33 -0.66 -37.48
C SER A 46 13.15 -1.12 -38.32
N LYS A 47 13.22 -2.32 -38.91
CA LYS A 47 12.09 -2.93 -39.60
C LYS A 47 10.91 -3.17 -38.67
N ALA A 48 11.16 -3.57 -37.42
CA ALA A 48 10.11 -3.74 -36.41
C ALA A 48 9.35 -2.44 -36.17
N ILE A 49 10.07 -1.34 -35.94
CA ILE A 49 9.46 -0.01 -35.74
C ILE A 49 8.60 0.37 -36.94
N GLU A 50 9.15 0.24 -38.16
CA GLU A 50 8.41 0.57 -39.38
C GLU A 50 7.12 -0.24 -39.54
N GLU A 51 7.16 -1.55 -39.31
CA GLU A 51 5.99 -2.43 -39.45
C GLU A 51 4.95 -2.17 -38.35
N ILE A 52 5.38 -1.94 -37.10
CA ILE A 52 4.47 -1.61 -35.98
C ILE A 52 3.74 -0.30 -36.28
N CYS A 53 4.44 0.73 -36.74
CA CYS A 53 3.84 2.03 -37.04
C CYS A 53 2.87 2.01 -38.24
N LYS A 54 3.02 1.06 -39.17
CA LYS A 54 2.06 0.87 -40.28
C LYS A 54 0.70 0.33 -39.80
N LEU A 55 0.64 -0.33 -38.64
CA LEU A 55 -0.59 -0.95 -38.14
C LEU A 55 -1.71 0.05 -37.84
N GLU A 56 -1.33 1.26 -37.42
CA GLU A 56 -2.29 2.34 -37.11
C GLU A 56 -3.25 2.65 -38.27
N HIS A 57 -2.74 2.57 -39.51
CA HIS A 57 -3.50 2.90 -40.72
C HIS A 57 -4.49 1.80 -41.14
N SER A 58 -4.39 0.61 -40.55
CA SER A 58 -5.17 -0.57 -40.96
C SER A 58 -6.47 -0.75 -40.15
N ARG A 59 -6.89 0.29 -39.42
CA ARG A 59 -8.04 0.22 -38.52
C ARG A 59 -9.38 0.10 -39.26
N GLY A 60 -9.85 -1.14 -39.44
CA GLY A 60 -11.23 -1.42 -39.86
C GLY A 60 -11.46 -2.73 -40.61
N VAL A 61 -10.41 -3.45 -41.01
CA VAL A 61 -10.52 -4.65 -41.88
C VAL A 61 -9.85 -5.86 -41.19
N ASP A 62 -10.59 -6.97 -41.09
CA ASP A 62 -10.19 -8.33 -40.66
C ASP A 62 -8.82 -8.44 -39.92
N PHE A 63 -8.81 -7.93 -38.68
CA PHE A 63 -7.59 -7.65 -37.90
C PHE A 63 -6.76 -8.87 -37.47
N GLY A 64 -7.35 -10.06 -37.37
CA GLY A 64 -6.75 -11.15 -36.60
C GLY A 64 -5.59 -11.87 -37.26
N GLY A 65 -5.61 -12.03 -38.59
CA GLY A 65 -4.72 -12.96 -39.29
C GLY A 65 -3.52 -12.34 -40.02
N ASN A 66 -3.64 -11.09 -40.48
CA ASN A 66 -2.62 -10.47 -41.35
C ASN A 66 -1.62 -9.57 -40.59
N ILE A 67 -2.02 -9.00 -39.45
CA ILE A 67 -1.17 -8.10 -38.64
C ILE A 67 0.08 -8.82 -38.13
N VAL A 68 -0.10 -10.05 -37.64
CA VAL A 68 0.96 -10.88 -37.03
C VAL A 68 1.99 -11.36 -38.05
N LYS A 69 1.63 -11.38 -39.35
CA LYS A 69 2.56 -11.81 -40.40
C LYS A 69 3.65 -10.79 -40.67
N GLY A 70 3.41 -9.50 -40.39
CA GLY A 70 4.36 -8.42 -40.63
C GLY A 70 5.38 -8.23 -39.51
N VAL A 71 4.97 -8.47 -38.25
CA VAL A 71 5.81 -8.29 -37.05
C VAL A 71 6.04 -9.64 -36.39
N THR A 72 7.28 -10.14 -36.46
CA THR A 72 7.65 -11.44 -35.87
C THR A 72 8.17 -11.29 -34.45
N LEU A 73 8.13 -12.37 -33.66
CA LEU A 73 8.76 -12.37 -32.32
C LEU A 73 10.25 -11.98 -32.38
N SER A 74 11.00 -12.50 -33.37
CA SER A 74 12.41 -12.13 -33.55
C SER A 74 12.63 -10.63 -33.80
N MET A 75 11.68 -9.96 -34.47
CA MET A 75 11.74 -8.51 -34.68
C MET A 75 11.52 -7.74 -33.37
N LEU A 76 10.55 -8.18 -32.55
CA LEU A 76 10.29 -7.60 -31.23
C LEU A 76 11.47 -7.81 -30.27
N THR A 77 12.01 -9.03 -30.22
CA THR A 77 13.19 -9.34 -29.41
C THR A 77 14.39 -8.52 -29.87
N ALA A 78 14.64 -8.41 -31.18
CA ALA A 78 15.71 -7.56 -31.70
C ALA A 78 15.52 -6.09 -31.31
N LEU A 79 14.29 -5.57 -31.36
CA LEU A 79 13.98 -4.21 -30.93
C LEU A 79 14.29 -4.00 -29.45
N LEU A 80 13.88 -4.93 -28.57
CA LEU A 80 14.19 -4.86 -27.14
C LEU A 80 15.70 -4.99 -26.87
N GLU A 81 16.40 -5.88 -27.56
CA GLU A 81 17.86 -6.03 -27.44
C GLU A 81 18.61 -4.74 -27.84
N MET A 82 18.14 -4.04 -28.88
CA MET A 82 18.72 -2.76 -29.30
C MET A 82 18.55 -1.65 -28.25
N THR A 83 17.55 -1.72 -27.35
CA THR A 83 17.39 -0.74 -26.27
C THR A 83 18.49 -0.82 -25.19
N LYS A 84 19.32 -1.86 -25.21
CA LYS A 84 20.55 -1.94 -24.38
C LYS A 84 21.60 -0.89 -24.77
N ILE A 85 21.48 -0.33 -25.98
CA ILE A 85 22.29 0.77 -26.48
C ILE A 85 21.52 2.07 -26.23
N PRO A 86 21.95 2.95 -25.30
CA PRO A 86 21.19 4.15 -24.91
C PRO A 86 20.78 5.03 -26.09
N GLY A 87 21.66 5.23 -27.07
CA GLY A 87 21.34 6.03 -28.25
C GLY A 87 20.16 5.53 -29.08
N TYR A 88 19.75 4.27 -28.93
CA TYR A 88 18.61 3.68 -29.64
C TYR A 88 17.26 4.20 -29.15
N PHE A 89 17.17 4.75 -27.93
CA PHE A 89 15.93 5.34 -27.42
C PHE A 89 15.41 6.50 -28.29
N ARG A 90 16.27 7.19 -29.03
CA ARG A 90 15.85 8.20 -30.04
C ARG A 90 14.94 7.61 -31.13
N ARG A 91 15.08 6.32 -31.42
CA ARG A 91 14.22 5.60 -32.39
C ARG A 91 12.90 5.15 -31.77
N MET A 92 12.83 5.10 -30.44
CA MET A 92 11.60 4.76 -29.69
C MET A 92 10.67 5.95 -29.51
N VAL A 93 11.13 7.17 -29.82
CA VAL A 93 10.34 8.41 -29.85
C VAL A 93 9.48 8.45 -31.13
N GLU A 94 8.64 7.44 -31.30
CA GLU A 94 7.67 7.38 -32.40
C GLU A 94 6.32 7.07 -31.77
N PRO A 95 5.44 8.07 -31.59
CA PRO A 95 4.21 7.89 -30.83
C PRO A 95 3.30 6.80 -31.40
N ARG A 96 3.39 6.54 -32.72
CA ARG A 96 2.64 5.47 -33.42
C ARG A 96 3.05 4.06 -32.99
N LEU A 97 4.21 3.89 -32.35
CA LEU A 97 4.59 2.61 -31.73
C LEU A 97 3.61 2.19 -30.64
N ILE A 98 3.05 3.15 -29.89
CA ILE A 98 2.14 2.89 -28.77
C ILE A 98 0.85 2.20 -29.26
N PRO A 99 0.03 2.80 -30.15
CA PRO A 99 -1.17 2.15 -30.66
C PRO A 99 -0.85 0.87 -31.44
N GLY A 100 0.25 0.83 -32.20
CA GLY A 100 0.69 -0.38 -32.91
C GLY A 100 0.98 -1.55 -31.96
N CYS A 101 1.65 -1.30 -30.83
CA CYS A 101 1.88 -2.33 -29.81
C CYS A 101 0.58 -2.77 -29.14
N VAL A 102 -0.37 -1.86 -28.87
CA VAL A 102 -1.70 -2.23 -28.35
C VAL A 102 -2.45 -3.14 -29.32
N ASP A 103 -2.42 -2.84 -30.61
CA ASP A 103 -3.05 -3.66 -31.65
C ASP A 103 -2.38 -5.04 -31.76
N LEU A 104 -1.05 -5.11 -31.65
CA LEU A 104 -0.33 -6.39 -31.56
C LEU A 104 -0.71 -7.20 -30.32
N MET A 105 -0.75 -6.58 -29.14
CA MET A 105 -1.18 -7.26 -27.90
C MET A 105 -2.59 -7.82 -28.03
N THR A 106 -3.50 -7.07 -28.65
CA THR A 106 -4.91 -7.49 -28.86
C THR A 106 -5.03 -8.76 -29.71
N SER A 107 -4.07 -8.99 -30.62
CA SER A 107 -4.04 -10.16 -31.51
C SER A 107 -3.64 -11.47 -30.81
N VAL A 108 -2.96 -11.39 -29.66
CA VAL A 108 -2.49 -12.57 -28.92
C VAL A 108 -3.66 -13.23 -28.18
N LYS A 109 -3.84 -14.54 -28.37
CA LYS A 109 -4.89 -15.35 -27.71
C LYS A 109 -4.27 -16.51 -26.93
N PRO A 110 -4.82 -16.89 -25.75
CA PRO A 110 -6.03 -16.34 -25.14
C PRO A 110 -5.82 -14.99 -24.44
N SER A 111 -4.59 -14.65 -24.03
CA SER A 111 -4.26 -13.36 -23.41
C SER A 111 -2.85 -12.90 -23.81
N PRO A 112 -2.56 -11.57 -23.77
CA PRO A 112 -1.26 -11.03 -24.14
C PRO A 112 -0.14 -11.44 -23.19
N PHE A 113 -0.39 -11.56 -21.89
CA PHE A 113 0.66 -11.94 -20.93
C PHE A 113 0.84 -13.46 -20.80
N GLN A 114 -0.01 -14.26 -21.44
CA GLN A 114 0.18 -15.71 -21.51
C GLN A 114 1.39 -16.10 -22.37
N TYR A 115 1.80 -15.24 -23.30
CA TYR A 115 2.88 -15.53 -24.24
C TYR A 115 3.91 -14.40 -24.33
N GLU A 116 5.15 -14.80 -24.62
CA GLU A 116 6.29 -13.92 -24.78
C GLU A 116 6.04 -12.77 -25.76
N TYR A 117 5.38 -13.04 -26.90
CA TYR A 117 5.07 -12.03 -27.90
C TYR A 117 4.28 -10.85 -27.34
N GLY A 118 3.18 -11.12 -26.60
CA GLY A 118 2.34 -10.05 -26.07
C GLY A 118 3.04 -9.26 -24.97
N TYR A 119 3.85 -9.92 -24.14
CA TYR A 119 4.66 -9.23 -23.15
C TYR A 119 5.79 -8.39 -23.77
N ALA A 120 6.44 -8.87 -24.84
CA ALA A 120 7.43 -8.08 -25.57
C ALA A 120 6.80 -6.80 -26.16
N CYS A 121 5.61 -6.90 -26.75
CA CYS A 121 4.85 -5.74 -27.21
C CYS A 121 4.54 -4.76 -26.07
N PHE A 122 4.11 -5.27 -24.91
CA PHE A 122 3.86 -4.43 -23.73
C PHE A 122 5.13 -3.68 -23.28
N ARG A 123 6.28 -4.36 -23.24
CA ARG A 123 7.55 -3.73 -22.84
C ARG A 123 8.01 -2.66 -23.83
N ILE A 124 7.91 -2.92 -25.13
CA ILE A 124 8.21 -1.95 -26.20
C ILE A 124 7.31 -0.72 -26.06
N LEU A 125 6.00 -0.92 -25.82
CA LEU A 125 5.04 0.15 -25.57
C LEU A 125 5.48 1.03 -24.40
N VAL A 126 5.83 0.43 -23.27
CA VAL A 126 6.23 1.17 -22.07
C VAL A 126 7.53 1.95 -22.31
N LEU A 127 8.51 1.36 -23.00
CA LEU A 127 9.75 2.05 -23.39
C LEU A 127 9.46 3.25 -24.31
N ALA A 128 8.58 3.07 -25.30
CA ALA A 128 8.18 4.14 -26.21
C ALA A 128 7.46 5.28 -25.47
N VAL A 129 6.52 4.97 -24.57
CA VAL A 129 5.83 5.95 -23.73
C VAL A 129 6.84 6.78 -22.93
N ASN A 130 7.73 6.14 -22.19
CA ASN A 130 8.73 6.84 -21.37
C ASN A 130 9.70 7.65 -22.25
N ALA A 131 10.11 7.15 -23.42
CA ALA A 131 10.96 7.88 -24.36
C ALA A 131 10.27 9.13 -24.93
N CYS A 132 8.99 9.01 -25.33
CA CYS A 132 8.19 10.15 -25.79
C CYS A 132 8.00 11.21 -24.69
N LEU A 133 7.79 10.79 -23.43
CA LEU A 133 7.70 11.72 -22.29
C LEU A 133 9.02 12.48 -22.07
N LEU A 134 10.15 11.76 -22.11
CA LEU A 134 11.48 12.37 -21.95
C LEU A 134 11.82 13.30 -23.12
N GLU A 135 11.49 12.94 -24.36
CA GLU A 135 11.71 13.78 -25.54
C GLU A 135 10.86 15.03 -25.48
N GLY A 136 9.56 14.89 -25.20
CA GLY A 136 8.64 16.02 -25.09
C GLY A 136 9.17 17.04 -24.09
N ALA A 137 9.65 16.57 -22.93
CA ALA A 137 10.22 17.42 -21.90
C ALA A 137 11.63 17.97 -22.24
N GLY A 138 12.26 17.54 -23.34
CA GLY A 138 13.61 17.96 -23.75
C GLY A 138 14.74 17.33 -22.94
N TYR A 139 14.50 16.21 -22.25
CA TYR A 139 15.47 15.53 -21.39
C TYR A 139 16.03 14.23 -21.96
N LEU A 140 15.50 13.71 -23.08
CA LEU A 140 15.92 12.40 -23.59
C LEU A 140 17.43 12.32 -23.85
N ASP A 141 18.01 13.31 -24.52
CA ASP A 141 19.46 13.34 -24.80
C ASP A 141 20.30 13.37 -23.52
N VAL A 142 19.83 14.09 -22.49
CA VAL A 142 20.49 14.15 -21.17
C VAL A 142 20.46 12.78 -20.50
N VAL A 143 19.31 12.09 -20.56
CA VAL A 143 19.16 10.74 -20.01
C VAL A 143 20.03 9.74 -20.76
N ILE A 144 20.06 9.80 -22.10
CA ILE A 144 20.92 8.95 -22.93
C ILE A 144 22.40 9.14 -22.56
N ALA A 145 22.86 10.39 -22.48
CA ALA A 145 24.24 10.69 -22.08
C ALA A 145 24.54 10.15 -20.68
N ARG A 146 23.60 10.29 -19.73
CA ARG A 146 23.75 9.71 -18.39
C ARG A 146 23.85 8.19 -18.45
N MET A 147 22.98 7.51 -19.19
CA MET A 147 23.03 6.04 -19.35
C MET A 147 24.35 5.55 -19.97
N GLU A 148 24.93 6.30 -20.92
CA GLU A 148 26.23 5.95 -21.53
C GLU A 148 27.39 5.96 -20.53
N THR A 149 27.30 6.79 -19.49
CA THR A 149 28.30 6.84 -18.40
C THR A 149 28.13 5.76 -17.34
N GLN A 150 27.04 4.98 -17.40
CA GLN A 150 26.69 3.99 -16.37
C GLN A 150 27.00 2.56 -16.80
N LEU A 151 27.14 1.69 -15.80
CA LEU A 151 27.21 0.24 -16.00
C LEU A 151 25.93 -0.25 -16.68
N ALA A 152 26.03 -1.31 -17.49
CA ALA A 152 24.90 -1.86 -18.24
C ALA A 152 23.69 -2.18 -17.34
N SER A 153 23.92 -2.70 -16.13
CA SER A 153 22.88 -2.97 -15.12
C SER A 153 22.17 -1.74 -14.58
N GLN A 154 22.77 -0.56 -14.69
CA GLN A 154 22.25 0.70 -14.14
C GLN A 154 21.57 1.58 -15.21
N ARG A 155 21.69 1.23 -16.49
CA ARG A 155 21.12 2.02 -17.59
C ARG A 155 19.60 2.14 -17.52
N PHE A 156 18.90 1.02 -17.39
CA PHE A 156 17.44 1.01 -17.28
C PHE A 156 16.95 1.69 -15.99
N PRO A 157 17.50 1.41 -14.80
CA PRO A 157 17.19 2.18 -13.59
C PRO A 157 17.31 3.69 -13.77
N VAL A 158 18.37 4.19 -14.43
CA VAL A 158 18.50 5.63 -14.72
C VAL A 158 17.40 6.14 -15.66
N PHE A 159 17.06 5.37 -16.69
CA PHE A 159 15.99 5.73 -17.62
C PHE A 159 14.63 5.81 -16.90
N TRP A 160 14.32 4.83 -16.06
CA TRP A 160 13.12 4.75 -15.24
C TRP A 160 13.03 5.88 -14.21
N GLU A 161 14.09 6.08 -13.43
CA GLU A 161 14.18 7.12 -12.41
C GLU A 161 13.94 8.50 -13.00
N MET A 162 14.58 8.79 -14.14
CA MET A 162 14.45 10.09 -14.80
C MET A 162 13.05 10.31 -15.39
N SER A 163 12.43 9.28 -15.97
CA SER A 163 11.06 9.40 -16.46
C SER A 163 10.06 9.63 -15.33
N ALA A 164 10.16 8.84 -14.25
CA ALA A 164 9.34 9.03 -13.05
C ALA A 164 9.52 10.42 -12.42
N PHE A 165 10.78 10.89 -12.33
CA PHE A 165 11.08 12.23 -11.82
C PHE A 165 10.40 13.33 -12.65
N LEU A 166 10.47 13.27 -13.99
CA LEU A 166 9.84 14.28 -14.84
C LEU A 166 8.32 14.29 -14.72
N VAL A 167 7.70 13.11 -14.70
CA VAL A 167 6.24 13.00 -14.53
C VAL A 167 5.84 13.51 -13.15
N ASN A 168 6.63 13.24 -12.11
CA ASN A 168 6.39 13.78 -10.78
C ASN A 168 6.50 15.31 -10.72
N GLN A 169 7.51 15.91 -11.37
CA GLN A 169 7.62 17.35 -11.46
C GLN A 169 6.43 17.97 -12.20
N ALA A 170 5.96 17.31 -13.25
CA ALA A 170 4.85 17.78 -14.04
C ALA A 170 3.51 17.66 -13.31
N HIS A 171 3.34 16.62 -12.51
CA HIS A 171 2.20 16.44 -11.62
C HIS A 171 2.05 17.64 -10.67
N GLY A 172 3.16 18.09 -10.06
CA GLY A 172 3.13 19.22 -9.12
C GLY A 172 3.03 20.62 -9.76
N ASN A 173 3.41 20.78 -11.03
CA ASN A 173 3.51 22.10 -11.66
C ASN A 173 2.45 22.40 -12.74
N ASP A 174 1.57 21.45 -13.10
CA ASP A 174 0.44 21.49 -14.07
C ASP A 174 0.72 22.08 -15.48
N ILE A 175 1.86 22.72 -15.72
CA ILE A 175 2.13 23.59 -16.88
C ILE A 175 3.02 22.90 -17.92
N ILE A 176 3.88 21.95 -17.52
CA ILE A 176 4.96 21.46 -18.41
C ILE A 176 4.53 20.27 -19.27
N LEU A 177 3.67 19.36 -18.80
CA LEU A 177 3.26 18.16 -19.59
C LEU A 177 1.84 18.18 -20.14
N ALA A 178 0.97 19.10 -19.71
CA ALA A 178 -0.43 19.16 -20.19
C ALA A 178 -0.55 19.28 -21.73
N PRO A 179 0.33 20.00 -22.45
CA PRO A 179 0.31 20.02 -23.91
C PRO A 179 0.95 18.78 -24.57
N MET A 180 1.73 17.98 -23.84
CA MET A 180 2.60 16.94 -24.42
C MET A 180 1.97 15.54 -24.44
N ILE A 181 0.94 15.33 -23.61
CA ILE A 181 0.35 14.01 -23.35
C ILE A 181 -0.86 13.69 -24.26
N PRO A 182 -1.80 14.61 -24.53
CA PRO A 182 -3.03 14.28 -25.27
C PRO A 182 -2.83 14.10 -26.79
N ASP A 183 -1.85 14.76 -27.39
CA ASP A 183 -1.62 14.69 -28.85
C ASP A 183 -0.71 13.52 -29.25
N ALA A 184 0.09 13.01 -28.31
CA ALA A 184 1.04 11.93 -28.59
C ALA A 184 0.38 10.55 -28.57
N VAL A 185 -0.70 10.33 -27.82
CA VAL A 185 -1.27 8.99 -27.65
C VAL A 185 -2.76 8.95 -28.01
N ASP A 186 -3.08 8.08 -28.96
CA ASP A 186 -4.44 7.81 -29.37
C ASP A 186 -5.30 7.28 -28.20
N LYS A 187 -6.38 8.01 -27.89
CA LYS A 187 -7.36 7.68 -26.84
C LYS A 187 -7.95 6.28 -27.00
N LEU A 188 -8.22 5.86 -28.24
CA LEU A 188 -8.78 4.54 -28.49
C LEU A 188 -7.78 3.44 -28.09
N ALA A 189 -6.49 3.64 -28.36
CA ALA A 189 -5.43 2.75 -27.92
C ALA A 189 -5.27 2.72 -26.40
N LEU A 190 -5.35 3.86 -25.71
CA LEU A 190 -5.31 3.91 -24.24
C LEU A 190 -6.48 3.13 -23.61
N GLY A 191 -7.70 3.33 -24.12
CA GLY A 191 -8.87 2.60 -23.67
C GLY A 191 -8.77 1.08 -23.90
N ARG A 192 -8.25 0.67 -25.06
CA ARG A 192 -7.98 -0.76 -25.36
C ARG A 192 -6.89 -1.33 -24.48
N LEU A 193 -5.79 -0.60 -24.27
CA LEU A 193 -4.71 -1.02 -23.39
C LEU A 193 -5.23 -1.25 -21.97
N LEU A 194 -6.00 -0.30 -21.43
CA LEU A 194 -6.58 -0.44 -20.11
C LEU A 194 -7.48 -1.68 -20.01
N GLN A 195 -8.31 -1.95 -21.03
CA GLN A 195 -9.12 -3.16 -21.08
C GLN A 195 -8.27 -4.43 -21.10
N LEU A 196 -7.20 -4.48 -21.90
CA LEU A 196 -6.27 -5.61 -21.94
C LEU A 196 -5.63 -5.84 -20.57
N LEU A 197 -5.06 -4.80 -19.96
CA LEU A 197 -4.40 -4.88 -18.65
C LEU A 197 -5.36 -5.36 -17.56
N ASN A 198 -6.59 -4.83 -17.54
CA ASN A 198 -7.58 -5.24 -16.54
C ASN A 198 -8.16 -6.65 -16.79
N SER A 199 -8.35 -7.02 -18.06
CA SER A 199 -8.81 -8.36 -18.44
C SER A 199 -7.80 -9.44 -18.07
N ASP A 200 -6.51 -9.09 -18.12
CA ASP A 200 -5.39 -9.99 -17.86
C ASP A 200 -4.66 -9.63 -16.55
N ARG A 201 -5.37 -8.96 -15.62
CA ARG A 201 -4.78 -8.34 -14.41
C ARG A 201 -3.99 -9.30 -13.52
N LYS A 202 -4.37 -10.58 -13.50
CA LYS A 202 -3.67 -11.63 -12.75
C LYS A 202 -2.30 -11.93 -13.36
N LEU A 203 -2.23 -12.17 -14.67
CA LEU A 203 -0.95 -12.40 -15.35
C LEU A 203 -0.13 -11.12 -15.44
N PHE A 204 -0.75 -9.96 -15.67
CA PHE A 204 -0.09 -8.66 -15.58
C PHE A 204 0.64 -8.52 -14.25
N PHE A 205 -0.06 -8.73 -13.13
CA PHE A 205 0.54 -8.68 -11.79
C PHE A 205 1.68 -9.68 -11.63
N ALA A 206 1.45 -10.95 -11.99
CA ALA A 206 2.46 -12.00 -11.86
C ALA A 206 3.71 -11.68 -12.70
N VAL A 207 3.54 -11.20 -13.93
CA VAL A 207 4.66 -10.83 -14.80
C VAL A 207 5.39 -9.62 -14.23
N SER A 208 4.69 -8.55 -13.84
CA SER A 208 5.29 -7.36 -13.22
C SER A 208 6.10 -7.71 -11.96
N LYS A 209 5.57 -8.60 -11.11
CA LYS A 209 6.28 -9.12 -9.93
C LYS A 209 7.61 -9.78 -10.29
N ASN A 210 7.61 -10.60 -11.35
CA ASN A 210 8.75 -11.48 -11.66
C ASN A 210 9.78 -10.85 -12.61
N THR A 211 9.41 -9.84 -13.41
CA THR A 211 10.36 -9.19 -14.35
C THR A 211 11.02 -7.94 -13.77
N GLY A 212 10.55 -7.45 -12.62
CA GLY A 212 10.99 -6.19 -12.03
C GLY A 212 10.40 -4.95 -12.71
N SER A 213 10.96 -3.76 -12.39
CA SER A 213 10.40 -2.48 -12.84
C SER A 213 10.31 -2.34 -14.36
N LEU A 214 9.20 -1.76 -14.79
CA LEU A 214 9.03 -1.24 -16.14
C LEU A 214 8.81 0.29 -16.14
N SER A 215 8.91 0.97 -15.00
CA SER A 215 8.50 2.39 -14.88
C SER A 215 7.12 2.64 -15.49
N LEU A 216 6.11 1.91 -14.99
CA LEU A 216 4.72 2.14 -15.36
C LEU A 216 4.08 3.45 -14.84
N PRO A 217 4.61 4.21 -13.86
CA PRO A 217 3.93 5.42 -13.38
C PRO A 217 3.64 6.43 -14.49
N GLY A 218 4.55 6.59 -15.47
CA GLY A 218 4.32 7.47 -16.62
C GLY A 218 3.15 7.02 -17.48
N LEU A 219 3.01 5.72 -17.73
CA LEU A 219 1.86 5.15 -18.44
C LEU A 219 0.56 5.36 -17.65
N PHE A 220 0.58 5.09 -16.35
CA PHE A 220 -0.59 5.29 -15.49
C PHE A 220 -1.02 6.76 -15.44
N PHE A 221 -0.07 7.68 -15.31
CA PHE A 221 -0.32 9.11 -15.36
C PHE A 221 -1.02 9.53 -16.66
N ILE A 222 -0.55 9.05 -17.82
CA ILE A 222 -1.16 9.34 -19.13
C ILE A 222 -2.60 8.81 -19.18
N ILE A 223 -2.82 7.54 -18.83
CA ILE A 223 -4.16 6.94 -18.85
C ILE A 223 -5.09 7.72 -17.91
N PHE A 224 -4.64 8.06 -16.71
CA PHE A 224 -5.45 8.80 -15.75
C PHE A 224 -5.80 10.21 -16.23
N ARG A 225 -4.82 10.95 -16.75
CA ARG A 225 -5.05 12.29 -17.30
C ARG A 225 -6.02 12.25 -18.49
N ASP A 226 -5.95 11.24 -19.35
CA ASP A 226 -6.93 11.06 -20.43
C ASP A 226 -8.34 10.82 -19.86
N ILE A 227 -8.50 9.91 -18.90
CA ILE A 227 -9.79 9.64 -18.25
C ILE A 227 -10.37 10.92 -17.61
N VAL A 228 -9.56 11.66 -16.85
CA VAL A 228 -10.01 12.90 -16.19
C VAL A 228 -10.40 13.96 -17.24
N ALA A 229 -9.57 14.16 -18.27
CA ALA A 229 -9.81 15.19 -19.27
C ALA A 229 -11.02 14.91 -20.16
N THR A 230 -11.38 13.64 -20.36
CA THR A 230 -12.43 13.24 -21.31
C THR A 230 -13.75 12.84 -20.66
N GLU A 231 -13.70 12.24 -19.48
CA GLU A 231 -14.86 11.53 -18.90
C GLU A 231 -15.30 12.11 -17.54
N ILE A 232 -14.49 12.98 -16.91
CA ILE A 232 -14.81 13.59 -15.62
C ILE A 232 -14.90 15.11 -15.77
N PRO A 233 -16.12 15.67 -15.91
CA PRO A 233 -16.29 17.12 -15.95
C PRO A 233 -15.77 17.79 -14.66
N PRO A 234 -15.20 19.01 -14.74
CA PRO A 234 -14.76 19.75 -13.56
C PRO A 234 -15.89 19.89 -12.53
N GLY A 235 -15.63 19.48 -11.28
CA GLY A 235 -16.60 19.54 -10.18
C GLY A 235 -17.62 18.40 -10.14
N TYR A 236 -17.52 17.41 -11.03
CA TYR A 236 -18.41 16.25 -11.03
C TYR A 236 -17.91 15.16 -10.07
N GLN A 237 -18.78 14.71 -9.16
CA GLN A 237 -18.53 13.52 -8.34
C GLN A 237 -18.95 12.27 -9.11
N VAL A 238 -17.99 11.38 -9.37
CA VAL A 238 -18.24 10.11 -10.06
C VAL A 238 -19.01 9.18 -9.14
N GLN A 239 -20.24 8.81 -9.53
CA GLN A 239 -21.02 7.80 -8.82
C GLN A 239 -20.47 6.39 -9.09
N GLU A 240 -20.49 5.51 -8.09
CA GLU A 240 -19.95 4.14 -8.18
C GLU A 240 -20.57 3.31 -9.30
N ASP A 241 -21.88 3.46 -9.57
CA ASP A 241 -22.55 2.71 -10.62
C ASP A 241 -22.54 3.43 -11.98
N SER A 242 -21.82 4.55 -12.08
CA SER A 242 -21.71 5.28 -13.34
C SER A 242 -20.95 4.45 -14.38
N LYS A 243 -21.32 4.64 -15.66
CA LYS A 243 -20.62 3.98 -16.78
C LYS A 243 -19.12 4.32 -16.79
N VAL A 244 -18.76 5.54 -16.41
CA VAL A 244 -17.36 5.99 -16.32
C VAL A 244 -16.62 5.22 -15.23
N PHE A 245 -17.22 5.07 -14.05
CA PHE A 245 -16.61 4.31 -12.96
C PHE A 245 -16.37 2.85 -13.36
N VAL A 246 -17.43 2.16 -13.79
CA VAL A 246 -17.37 0.72 -14.09
C VAL A 246 -16.45 0.40 -15.28
N LYS A 247 -16.44 1.25 -16.32
CA LYS A 247 -15.68 0.98 -17.55
C LYS A 247 -14.25 1.50 -17.54
N LEU A 248 -13.93 2.53 -16.75
CA LEU A 248 -12.63 3.20 -16.81
C LEU A 248 -11.96 3.27 -15.44
N ILE A 249 -12.59 3.92 -14.46
CA ILE A 249 -11.95 4.15 -13.15
C ILE A 249 -11.66 2.85 -12.42
N GLN A 250 -12.63 1.94 -12.33
CA GLN A 250 -12.45 0.66 -11.64
C GLN A 250 -11.38 -0.23 -12.32
N PRO A 251 -11.41 -0.45 -13.65
CA PRO A 251 -10.33 -1.13 -14.36
C PRO A 251 -8.96 -0.49 -14.15
N TYR A 252 -8.88 0.84 -14.22
CA TYR A 252 -7.60 1.55 -14.03
C TYR A 252 -7.05 1.33 -12.63
N SER A 253 -7.90 1.48 -11.63
CA SER A 253 -7.55 1.30 -10.22
C SER A 253 -7.02 -0.11 -9.99
N ARG A 254 -7.75 -1.13 -10.44
CA ARG A 254 -7.36 -2.54 -10.29
C ARG A 254 -5.95 -2.85 -10.81
N VAL A 255 -5.56 -2.22 -11.90
CA VAL A 255 -4.24 -2.40 -12.54
C VAL A 255 -3.19 -1.55 -11.82
N LEU A 256 -3.49 -0.28 -11.54
CA LEU A 256 -2.61 0.63 -10.80
C LEU A 256 -2.19 0.03 -9.45
N TRP A 257 -3.16 -0.43 -8.68
CA TRP A 257 -2.93 -0.97 -7.33
C TRP A 257 -2.16 -2.28 -7.33
N ARG A 258 -2.39 -3.14 -8.32
CA ARG A 258 -1.57 -4.34 -8.55
C ARG A 258 -0.13 -3.97 -8.82
N TYR A 259 0.10 -2.94 -9.64
CA TYR A 259 1.45 -2.46 -9.89
C TYR A 259 2.08 -1.85 -8.62
N LEU A 260 1.31 -1.11 -7.82
CA LEU A 260 1.81 -0.50 -6.59
C LEU A 260 2.40 -1.53 -5.59
N ILE A 261 1.83 -2.73 -5.53
CA ILE A 261 2.36 -3.81 -4.69
C ILE A 261 3.75 -4.26 -5.16
N VAL A 262 4.03 -4.20 -6.47
CA VAL A 262 5.27 -4.75 -7.07
C VAL A 262 6.20 -3.69 -7.63
N SER A 263 5.88 -2.41 -7.42
CA SER A 263 6.72 -1.30 -7.84
C SER A 263 8.03 -1.35 -7.05
N PRO A 264 9.18 -1.02 -7.66
CA PRO A 264 10.44 -0.96 -6.92
C PRO A 264 10.39 0.13 -5.85
N ASP A 265 11.13 -0.08 -4.77
CA ASP A 265 11.38 0.93 -3.74
C ASP A 265 12.42 1.95 -4.23
N SER A 266 12.11 2.62 -5.34
CA SER A 266 12.91 3.72 -5.86
C SER A 266 12.17 5.04 -5.63
N GLY A 267 12.87 6.02 -5.04
CA GLY A 267 12.22 7.18 -4.42
C GLY A 267 11.32 7.99 -5.35
N ASN A 268 11.70 8.17 -6.63
CA ASN A 268 10.89 8.95 -7.57
C ASN A 268 9.67 8.17 -8.10
N GLU A 269 9.81 6.88 -8.37
CA GLU A 269 8.71 6.02 -8.83
C GLU A 269 7.67 5.85 -7.72
N GLU A 270 8.13 5.56 -6.51
CA GLU A 270 7.28 5.45 -5.34
C GLU A 270 6.53 6.77 -5.08
N MET A 271 7.24 7.90 -5.00
CA MET A 271 6.62 9.22 -4.79
C MET A 271 5.57 9.56 -5.87
N LEU A 272 5.87 9.29 -7.14
CA LEU A 272 4.92 9.53 -8.22
C LEU A 272 3.69 8.63 -8.11
N MET A 273 3.88 7.36 -7.78
CA MET A 273 2.76 6.44 -7.56
C MET A 273 1.87 6.91 -6.41
N ALA A 274 2.43 7.55 -5.38
CA ALA A 274 1.68 8.13 -4.25
C ALA A 274 0.82 9.29 -4.73
N ASN A 275 1.40 10.15 -5.57
CA ASN A 275 0.71 11.29 -6.15
C ASN A 275 -0.43 10.85 -7.07
N ILE A 276 -0.18 9.87 -7.95
CA ILE A 276 -1.23 9.26 -8.79
C ILE A 276 -2.32 8.61 -7.92
N HIS A 277 -1.92 7.92 -6.84
CA HIS A 277 -2.87 7.35 -5.89
C HIS A 277 -3.77 8.43 -5.27
N ASN A 278 -3.17 9.50 -4.74
CA ASN A 278 -3.91 10.58 -4.09
C ASN A 278 -4.89 11.26 -5.05
N ASP A 279 -4.51 11.43 -6.32
CA ASP A 279 -5.40 11.99 -7.34
C ASP A 279 -6.58 11.09 -7.64
N ILE A 280 -6.39 9.77 -7.62
CA ILE A 280 -7.46 8.82 -7.94
C ILE A 280 -8.31 8.42 -6.72
N ALA A 281 -7.79 8.57 -5.50
CA ALA A 281 -8.49 8.23 -4.27
C ALA A 281 -9.91 8.83 -4.19
N PRO A 282 -10.17 10.10 -4.58
CA PRO A 282 -11.52 10.67 -4.61
C PRO A 282 -12.51 9.94 -5.53
N TYR A 283 -12.02 9.30 -6.58
CA TYR A 283 -12.84 8.63 -7.58
C TYR A 283 -12.98 7.13 -7.32
N THR A 284 -12.27 6.58 -6.32
CA THR A 284 -12.15 5.14 -6.12
C THR A 284 -12.63 4.68 -4.76
N ARG A 285 -13.53 3.69 -4.79
CA ARG A 285 -13.86 2.88 -3.62
C ARG A 285 -13.47 1.44 -3.91
N LEU A 286 -12.52 0.92 -3.14
CA LEU A 286 -11.96 -0.42 -3.34
C LEU A 286 -12.74 -1.51 -2.62
N ASN A 287 -13.73 -1.13 -1.80
CA ASN A 287 -14.48 -2.03 -0.92
C ASN A 287 -15.30 -3.09 -1.66
N ASN A 288 -15.55 -2.91 -2.96
CA ASN A 288 -16.30 -3.85 -3.79
C ASN A 288 -15.42 -4.68 -4.73
N ASP A 289 -14.09 -4.58 -4.61
CA ASP A 289 -13.21 -5.38 -5.45
C ASP A 289 -13.15 -6.83 -4.98
N LYS A 290 -13.05 -7.77 -5.91
CA LYS A 290 -12.92 -9.20 -5.62
C LYS A 290 -11.68 -9.73 -6.34
N PRO A 291 -10.94 -10.64 -5.72
CA PRO A 291 -9.84 -11.31 -6.40
C PRO A 291 -10.38 -12.08 -7.62
N VAL A 292 -9.53 -12.27 -8.64
CA VAL A 292 -9.91 -13.05 -9.83
C VAL A 292 -10.29 -14.48 -9.43
N ASP A 293 -9.48 -15.07 -8.58
CA ASP A 293 -9.64 -16.39 -7.97
C ASP A 293 -8.83 -16.46 -6.67
N ALA A 294 -8.89 -17.59 -5.96
CA ALA A 294 -8.16 -17.76 -4.70
C ALA A 294 -6.64 -17.65 -4.87
N GLU A 295 -6.11 -18.03 -6.04
CA GLU A 295 -4.68 -17.94 -6.33
C GLU A 295 -4.23 -16.50 -6.58
N ASP A 296 -5.07 -15.66 -7.21
CA ASP A 296 -4.85 -14.21 -7.31
C ASP A 296 -4.79 -13.57 -5.92
N ALA A 297 -5.75 -13.90 -5.04
CA ALA A 297 -5.77 -13.40 -3.65
C ALA A 297 -4.47 -13.76 -2.89
N ARG A 298 -4.06 -15.03 -2.95
CA ARG A 298 -2.83 -15.50 -2.29
C ARG A 298 -1.59 -14.79 -2.80
N ASN A 299 -1.46 -14.66 -4.12
CA ASN A 299 -0.30 -13.99 -4.73
C ASN A 299 -0.24 -12.49 -4.36
N LEU A 300 -1.39 -11.82 -4.24
CA LEU A 300 -1.46 -10.42 -3.81
C LEU A 300 -1.05 -10.25 -2.35
N VAL A 301 -1.60 -11.05 -1.44
CA VAL A 301 -1.25 -11.00 0.00
C VAL A 301 0.21 -11.37 0.20
N GLN A 302 0.72 -12.37 -0.52
CA GLN A 302 2.12 -12.76 -0.43
C GLN A 302 3.05 -11.64 -0.90
N ALA A 303 2.79 -11.04 -2.06
CA ALA A 303 3.61 -9.92 -2.55
C ALA A 303 3.50 -8.69 -1.64
N TYR A 304 2.34 -8.47 -1.02
CA TYR A 304 2.19 -7.43 -0.01
C TYR A 304 3.09 -7.69 1.20
N ASN A 305 3.12 -8.92 1.74
CA ASN A 305 4.02 -9.28 2.84
C ASN A 305 5.48 -9.09 2.47
N GLU A 306 5.90 -9.52 1.27
CA GLU A 306 7.26 -9.30 0.76
C GLU A 306 7.60 -7.80 0.70
N ARG A 307 6.64 -6.96 0.31
CA ARG A 307 6.80 -5.50 0.24
C ARG A 307 6.87 -4.84 1.63
N LEU A 308 6.14 -5.34 2.63
CA LEU A 308 6.11 -4.75 3.97
C LEU A 308 7.48 -4.68 4.63
N GLU A 309 8.39 -5.58 4.28
CA GLU A 309 9.76 -5.62 4.84
C GLU A 309 10.59 -4.37 4.53
N SER A 310 10.27 -3.63 3.46
CA SER A 310 11.02 -2.46 3.01
C SER A 310 10.19 -1.16 2.96
N THR A 311 8.94 -1.21 3.41
CA THR A 311 7.95 -0.15 3.16
C THR A 311 7.73 0.76 4.38
N SER A 312 7.45 2.05 4.14
CA SER A 312 7.08 2.98 5.21
C SER A 312 5.66 2.73 5.74
N THR A 313 5.34 3.18 6.96
CA THR A 313 4.00 3.01 7.54
C THR A 313 2.89 3.62 6.70
N ILE A 314 3.13 4.78 6.06
CA ILE A 314 2.15 5.43 5.19
C ILE A 314 1.86 4.54 3.98
N TRP A 315 2.91 4.00 3.37
CA TRP A 315 2.79 3.14 2.21
C TRP A 315 2.15 1.79 2.52
N MET A 316 2.51 1.19 3.66
CA MET A 316 1.85 0.03 4.21
C MET A 316 0.33 0.25 4.23
N PHE A 317 -0.11 1.37 4.80
CA PHE A 317 -1.53 1.71 4.89
C PHE A 317 -2.21 1.89 3.52
N ILE A 318 -1.59 2.67 2.62
CA ILE A 318 -2.09 2.92 1.26
C ILE A 318 -2.32 1.60 0.51
N ILE A 319 -1.36 0.68 0.59
CA ILE A 319 -1.44 -0.60 -0.12
C ILE A 319 -2.42 -1.55 0.57
N MET A 320 -2.52 -1.51 1.90
CA MET A 320 -3.45 -2.36 2.63
C MET A 320 -4.91 -2.06 2.30
N ARG A 321 -5.24 -0.80 2.04
CA ARG A 321 -6.57 -0.37 1.57
C ARG A 321 -7.01 -1.09 0.30
N PHE A 322 -6.05 -1.54 -0.52
CA PHE A 322 -6.32 -2.38 -1.69
C PHE A 322 -6.26 -3.88 -1.38
N VAL A 323 -5.27 -4.33 -0.62
CA VAL A 323 -5.05 -5.76 -0.36
C VAL A 323 -6.09 -6.35 0.58
N GLY A 324 -6.53 -5.61 1.60
CA GLY A 324 -7.51 -6.05 2.59
C GLY A 324 -8.81 -6.56 1.98
N PRO A 325 -9.50 -5.79 1.12
CA PRO A 325 -10.71 -6.23 0.44
C PRO A 325 -10.51 -7.46 -0.47
N LEU A 326 -9.28 -7.76 -0.89
CA LEU A 326 -8.96 -8.87 -1.78
C LEU A 326 -8.60 -10.16 -1.03
N VAL A 327 -8.52 -10.12 0.29
CA VAL A 327 -8.37 -11.32 1.12
C VAL A 327 -9.61 -12.19 0.96
N ALA A 328 -9.36 -13.47 0.66
CA ALA A 328 -10.40 -14.48 0.44
C ALA A 328 -9.95 -15.82 1.03
N PRO A 329 -10.88 -16.79 1.21
CA PRO A 329 -10.51 -18.14 1.63
C PRO A 329 -9.40 -18.73 0.76
N GLY A 330 -8.37 -19.30 1.39
CA GLY A 330 -7.09 -19.67 0.79
C GLY A 330 -5.89 -18.81 1.24
N CYS A 331 -6.14 -17.62 1.81
CA CYS A 331 -5.11 -16.71 2.33
C CYS A 331 -4.79 -16.93 3.83
N GLU A 332 -5.38 -17.94 4.48
CA GLU A 332 -5.30 -18.17 5.92
C GLU A 332 -3.86 -18.25 6.42
N ASN A 333 -2.95 -18.86 5.65
CA ASN A 333 -1.55 -19.02 6.03
C ASN A 333 -0.68 -17.76 5.80
N LEU A 334 -1.24 -16.68 5.21
CA LEU A 334 -0.50 -15.46 4.86
C LEU A 334 -0.90 -14.26 5.74
N VAL A 335 -2.18 -14.17 6.12
CA VAL A 335 -2.71 -13.07 6.95
C VAL A 335 -2.03 -12.93 8.32
N PRO A 336 -1.64 -14.00 9.04
CA PRO A 336 -0.90 -13.85 10.30
C PRO A 336 0.40 -13.05 10.11
N THR A 337 1.16 -13.35 9.06
CA THR A 337 2.40 -12.63 8.72
C THR A 337 2.10 -11.17 8.37
N THR A 338 1.01 -10.90 7.64
CA THR A 338 0.57 -9.52 7.35
C THR A 338 0.32 -8.73 8.63
N ILE A 339 -0.44 -9.32 9.57
CA ILE A 339 -0.74 -8.68 10.87
C ILE A 339 0.53 -8.39 11.64
N LYS A 340 1.43 -9.38 11.76
CA LYS A 340 2.72 -9.22 12.44
C LYS A 340 3.53 -8.03 11.89
N LEU A 341 3.78 -8.03 10.58
CA LEU A 341 4.62 -7.02 9.93
C LEU A 341 3.99 -5.62 10.05
N CYS A 342 2.68 -5.51 9.91
CA CYS A 342 1.98 -4.24 10.10
C CYS A 342 2.10 -3.71 11.54
N ILE A 343 1.99 -4.58 12.56
CA ILE A 343 2.19 -4.19 13.97
C ILE A 343 3.62 -3.67 14.20
N GLU A 344 4.63 -4.39 13.70
CA GLU A 344 6.04 -3.99 13.80
C GLU A 344 6.32 -2.62 13.14
N LEU A 345 5.73 -2.39 11.95
CA LEU A 345 5.84 -1.11 11.23
C LEU A 345 5.13 0.04 11.94
N LEU A 346 3.96 -0.21 12.55
CA LEU A 346 3.23 0.81 13.32
C LEU A 346 3.99 1.19 14.58
N TRP A 347 4.56 0.22 15.31
CA TRP A 347 5.43 0.48 16.45
C TRP A 347 6.65 1.31 16.07
N SER A 348 7.33 0.91 14.99
CA SER A 348 8.46 1.66 14.45
C SER A 348 8.08 3.10 14.12
N SER A 349 6.90 3.29 13.52
CA SER A 349 6.37 4.63 13.22
C SER A 349 6.17 5.49 14.46
N LEU A 350 5.52 4.91 15.47
CA LEU A 350 5.19 5.59 16.72
C LEU A 350 6.46 5.98 17.49
N LEU A 351 7.44 5.07 17.57
CA LEU A 351 8.69 5.28 18.31
C LEU A 351 9.62 6.29 17.63
N ASN A 352 9.61 6.35 16.30
CA ASN A 352 10.44 7.27 15.53
C ASN A 352 9.92 8.72 15.54
N GLY A 353 8.76 8.98 16.16
CA GLY A 353 8.26 10.34 16.32
C GLY A 353 7.74 10.97 15.02
N HIS A 354 7.23 10.16 14.08
CA HIS A 354 6.57 10.66 12.88
C HIS A 354 5.32 11.49 13.23
N ASP A 355 4.66 12.08 12.22
CA ASP A 355 3.40 12.81 12.42
C ASP A 355 2.40 11.92 13.19
N MET A 356 2.20 12.27 14.47
CA MET A 356 1.38 11.47 15.38
C MET A 356 -0.08 11.40 14.93
N GLY A 357 -0.57 12.41 14.21
CA GLY A 357 -1.91 12.38 13.61
C GLY A 357 -2.00 11.31 12.52
N ALA A 358 -0.98 11.23 11.67
CA ALA A 358 -0.86 10.18 10.66
C ALA A 358 -0.72 8.79 11.30
N VAL A 359 0.07 8.65 12.37
CA VAL A 359 0.20 7.37 13.11
C VAL A 359 -1.15 6.93 13.68
N ARG A 360 -1.90 7.81 14.36
CA ARG A 360 -3.24 7.49 14.88
C ARG A 360 -4.19 7.03 13.77
N TYR A 361 -4.21 7.77 12.66
CA TYR A 361 -5.02 7.44 11.51
C TYR A 361 -4.62 6.07 10.90
N SER A 362 -3.32 5.80 10.76
CA SER A 362 -2.82 4.53 10.26
C SER A 362 -3.15 3.36 11.19
N VAL A 363 -3.02 3.51 12.52
CA VAL A 363 -3.40 2.44 13.47
C VAL A 363 -4.89 2.13 13.34
N GLY A 364 -5.75 3.15 13.39
CA GLY A 364 -7.20 2.95 13.32
C GLY A 364 -7.62 2.31 11.99
N GLY A 365 -7.10 2.82 10.88
CA GLY A 365 -7.36 2.25 9.57
C GLY A 365 -6.81 0.82 9.43
N VAL A 366 -5.65 0.51 10.03
CA VAL A 366 -5.09 -0.85 9.98
C VAL A 366 -5.99 -1.85 10.70
N LEU A 367 -6.52 -1.49 11.86
CA LEU A 367 -7.44 -2.34 12.63
C LEU A 367 -8.74 -2.61 11.87
N CYS A 368 -9.28 -1.62 11.16
CA CYS A 368 -10.44 -1.82 10.28
C CYS A 368 -10.16 -2.89 9.21
N TYR A 369 -9.00 -2.84 8.56
CA TYR A 369 -8.64 -3.83 7.56
C TYR A 369 -8.31 -5.19 8.17
N PHE A 370 -7.68 -5.27 9.35
CA PHE A 370 -7.50 -6.53 10.05
C PHE A 370 -8.85 -7.20 10.36
N ARG A 371 -9.83 -6.42 10.84
CA ARG A 371 -11.21 -6.88 11.05
C ARG A 371 -11.78 -7.46 9.76
N ASP A 372 -11.68 -6.74 8.66
CA ASP A 372 -12.22 -7.16 7.37
C ASP A 372 -11.55 -8.43 6.83
N MET A 373 -10.22 -8.52 6.93
CA MET A 373 -9.46 -9.71 6.55
C MET A 373 -9.87 -10.93 7.39
N VAL A 374 -9.98 -10.78 8.72
CA VAL A 374 -10.41 -11.86 9.62
C VAL A 374 -11.84 -12.30 9.31
N GLN A 375 -12.75 -11.36 9.08
CA GLN A 375 -14.14 -11.68 8.71
C GLN A 375 -14.23 -12.39 7.37
N ALA A 376 -13.42 -12.00 6.38
CA ALA A 376 -13.35 -12.65 5.07
C ALA A 376 -12.85 -14.10 5.15
N LEU A 377 -12.01 -14.41 6.13
CA LEU A 377 -11.47 -15.75 6.39
C LEU A 377 -12.28 -16.59 7.38
N LYS A 378 -13.36 -16.04 7.95
CA LYS A 378 -14.16 -16.73 8.96
C LYS A 378 -14.66 -18.07 8.42
N PRO A 379 -14.29 -19.21 9.04
CA PRO A 379 -14.65 -20.52 8.56
C PRO A 379 -16.17 -20.73 8.65
N ARG A 380 -16.77 -21.35 7.64
CA ARG A 380 -18.21 -21.69 7.68
C ARG A 380 -18.56 -22.69 8.78
N TYR A 381 -17.62 -23.57 9.11
CA TYR A 381 -17.74 -24.55 10.19
C TYR A 381 -16.51 -24.45 11.07
N PHE A 382 -16.71 -24.14 12.34
CA PHE A 382 -15.62 -23.99 13.28
C PHE A 382 -15.13 -25.37 13.74
N ILE A 383 -13.89 -25.72 13.37
CA ILE A 383 -13.22 -26.94 13.83
C ILE A 383 -11.93 -26.51 14.56
N PRO A 384 -11.99 -26.34 15.90
CA PRO A 384 -10.92 -25.68 16.68
C PRO A 384 -9.54 -26.33 16.52
N ALA A 385 -9.49 -27.66 16.41
CA ALA A 385 -8.26 -28.44 16.45
C ALA A 385 -7.33 -28.27 15.23
N HIS A 386 -7.73 -27.52 14.19
CA HIS A 386 -7.03 -27.52 12.90
C HIS A 386 -6.72 -26.12 12.32
N GLN A 387 -6.92 -25.04 13.08
CA GLN A 387 -6.72 -23.68 12.55
C GLN A 387 -5.48 -23.00 13.17
N THR A 388 -4.30 -23.50 12.81
CA THR A 388 -3.00 -22.96 13.29
C THR A 388 -2.83 -21.48 12.98
N TRP A 389 -3.38 -21.01 11.86
CA TRP A 389 -3.30 -19.59 11.48
C TRP A 389 -4.06 -18.67 12.45
N VAL A 390 -5.19 -19.11 13.00
CA VAL A 390 -5.96 -18.35 13.99
C VAL A 390 -5.12 -18.16 15.25
N GLN A 391 -4.46 -19.23 15.70
CA GLN A 391 -3.54 -19.18 16.84
C GLN A 391 -2.38 -18.22 16.58
N GLN A 392 -1.80 -18.24 15.38
CA GLN A 392 -0.73 -17.30 15.00
C GLN A 392 -1.21 -15.84 15.01
N ILE A 393 -2.42 -15.54 14.56
CA ILE A 393 -2.98 -14.18 14.66
C ILE A 393 -3.05 -13.76 16.13
N MET A 394 -3.56 -14.64 17.00
CA MET A 394 -3.64 -14.34 18.43
C MET A 394 -2.26 -14.08 19.03
N ASP A 395 -1.29 -14.95 18.72
CA ASP A 395 0.07 -14.81 19.23
C ASP A 395 0.69 -13.50 18.76
N TYR A 396 0.56 -13.12 17.48
CA TYR A 396 1.10 -11.85 17.01
C TYR A 396 0.37 -10.60 17.53
N VAL A 397 -0.92 -10.69 17.84
CA VAL A 397 -1.66 -9.58 18.48
C VAL A 397 -1.22 -9.39 19.93
N ILE A 398 -0.99 -10.48 20.66
CA ILE A 398 -0.59 -10.47 22.06
C ILE A 398 0.90 -10.13 22.19
N GLU A 399 1.79 -10.89 21.54
CA GLU A 399 3.24 -10.68 21.57
C GLU A 399 3.65 -9.34 20.92
N GLY A 400 2.85 -8.85 19.97
CA GLY A 400 3.04 -7.54 19.35
C GLY A 400 2.47 -6.38 20.15
N ASP A 401 1.91 -6.61 21.34
CA ASP A 401 1.33 -5.60 22.23
C ASP A 401 0.37 -4.63 21.51
N LEU A 402 -0.48 -5.14 20.61
CA LEU A 402 -1.32 -4.31 19.75
C LEU A 402 -2.24 -3.36 20.55
N ILE A 403 -2.73 -3.79 21.71
CA ILE A 403 -3.56 -2.92 22.56
C ILE A 403 -2.73 -1.79 23.16
N ASP A 404 -1.49 -2.04 23.59
CA ASP A 404 -0.60 -0.98 24.09
C ASP A 404 -0.25 0.01 22.95
N LEU A 405 -0.03 -0.50 21.73
CA LEU A 405 0.16 0.34 20.54
C LEU A 405 -1.03 1.26 20.30
N VAL A 406 -2.26 0.73 20.37
CA VAL A 406 -3.50 1.50 20.22
C VAL A 406 -3.62 2.59 21.29
N LEU A 407 -3.38 2.25 22.56
CA LEU A 407 -3.46 3.19 23.66
C LEU A 407 -2.41 4.30 23.52
N ARG A 408 -1.17 3.96 23.19
CA ARG A 408 -0.11 4.97 22.99
C ARG A 408 -0.38 5.85 21.79
N ALA A 409 -0.85 5.27 20.68
CA ALA A 409 -1.30 6.06 19.54
C ALA A 409 -2.39 7.02 19.97
N MET A 410 -3.43 6.56 20.69
CA MET A 410 -4.49 7.42 21.21
C MET A 410 -3.94 8.56 22.06
N LEU A 411 -3.06 8.27 23.03
CA LEU A 411 -2.45 9.24 23.95
C LEU A 411 -1.59 10.31 23.28
N THR A 412 -1.21 10.15 22.01
CA THR A 412 -0.54 11.21 21.25
C THR A 412 -1.49 12.35 20.86
N SER A 413 -2.80 12.20 21.09
CA SER A 413 -3.78 13.27 20.91
C SER A 413 -4.02 14.05 22.21
N LEU A 414 -4.07 15.39 22.10
CA LEU A 414 -4.34 16.27 23.22
C LEU A 414 -5.82 16.29 23.64
N HIS A 415 -6.73 15.96 22.71
CA HIS A 415 -8.16 16.03 22.92
C HIS A 415 -8.84 14.88 22.19
N PHE A 416 -9.81 14.25 22.83
CA PHE A 416 -10.69 13.30 22.19
C PHE A 416 -11.83 14.07 21.51
N GLY A 417 -11.91 13.98 20.18
CA GLY A 417 -12.95 14.64 19.39
C GLY A 417 -14.29 13.89 19.41
N GLU A 418 -15.19 14.31 18.53
CA GLU A 418 -16.43 13.56 18.24
C GLU A 418 -16.12 12.12 17.75
N LEU A 419 -17.09 11.21 17.80
CA LEU A 419 -16.89 9.83 17.32
C LEU A 419 -16.49 9.73 15.83
N SER A 420 -16.77 10.77 15.05
CA SER A 420 -16.35 10.92 13.64
C SER A 420 -14.90 11.39 13.47
N SER A 421 -14.20 11.75 14.57
CA SER A 421 -12.80 12.13 14.56
C SER A 421 -11.87 10.93 14.34
N VAL A 422 -10.59 11.20 14.08
CA VAL A 422 -9.56 10.16 13.96
C VAL A 422 -9.49 9.32 15.24
N GLU A 423 -9.59 9.95 16.40
CA GLU A 423 -9.60 9.31 17.70
C GLU A 423 -10.88 8.47 17.91
N GLY A 424 -12.05 8.99 17.54
CA GLY A 424 -13.30 8.24 17.58
C GLY A 424 -13.27 6.98 16.70
N ASN A 425 -12.73 7.12 15.49
CA ASN A 425 -12.54 6.00 14.56
C ASN A 425 -11.55 4.97 15.11
N LEU A 426 -10.44 5.40 15.73
CA LEU A 426 -9.47 4.50 16.37
C LEU A 426 -10.10 3.71 17.53
N LEU A 427 -10.91 4.36 18.37
CA LEU A 427 -11.67 3.71 19.44
C LEU A 427 -12.59 2.62 18.87
N SER A 428 -13.41 2.95 17.87
CA SER A 428 -14.34 2.00 17.25
C SER A 428 -13.61 0.83 16.59
N ALA A 429 -12.56 1.12 15.81
CA ALA A 429 -11.78 0.13 15.10
C ALA A 429 -11.11 -0.88 16.03
N ALA A 430 -10.61 -0.43 17.19
CA ALA A 430 -10.01 -1.30 18.19
C ALA A 430 -11.01 -2.29 18.78
N ILE A 431 -12.18 -1.80 19.21
CA ILE A 431 -13.23 -2.65 19.79
C ILE A 431 -13.77 -3.64 18.74
N GLU A 432 -14.05 -3.16 17.52
CA GLU A 432 -14.59 -3.98 16.44
C GLU A 432 -13.61 -5.05 15.97
N PHE A 433 -12.31 -4.77 15.98
CA PHE A 433 -11.29 -5.78 15.67
C PHE A 433 -11.24 -6.88 16.73
N ILE A 434 -11.26 -6.52 18.02
CA ILE A 434 -11.30 -7.53 19.10
C ILE A 434 -12.59 -8.35 19.05
N LEU A 435 -13.71 -7.73 18.72
CA LEU A 435 -14.97 -8.46 18.48
C LEU A 435 -14.86 -9.44 17.31
N ALA A 436 -14.17 -9.07 16.23
CA ALA A 436 -13.92 -9.97 15.11
C ALA A 436 -13.01 -11.15 15.50
N LEU A 437 -12.01 -10.93 16.36
CA LEU A 437 -11.15 -12.00 16.90
C LEU A 437 -11.92 -12.94 17.84
N ASP A 438 -12.74 -12.40 18.75
CA ASP A 438 -13.59 -13.22 19.64
C ASP A 438 -14.58 -14.10 18.84
N GLN A 439 -15.05 -13.61 17.69
CA GLN A 439 -15.87 -14.42 16.79
C GLN A 439 -15.09 -15.48 16.01
N LEU A 440 -13.76 -15.39 15.96
CA LEU A 440 -12.89 -16.32 15.24
C LEU A 440 -12.35 -17.42 16.15
N VAL A 441 -12.18 -17.15 17.45
CA VAL A 441 -11.58 -18.06 18.43
C VAL A 441 -12.62 -18.43 19.48
N PRO A 442 -12.69 -19.67 20.00
CA PRO A 442 -13.53 -19.96 21.14
C PRO A 442 -13.15 -19.04 22.29
N ASN A 443 -14.14 -18.33 22.84
CA ASN A 443 -13.91 -17.31 23.87
C ASN A 443 -13.01 -17.81 25.02
N GLN A 444 -13.16 -19.08 25.44
CA GLN A 444 -12.30 -19.69 26.46
C GLN A 444 -10.81 -19.73 26.06
N ASP A 445 -10.49 -20.15 24.84
CA ASP A 445 -9.10 -20.24 24.35
C ASP A 445 -8.48 -18.83 24.25
N PHE A 446 -9.27 -17.85 23.80
CA PHE A 446 -8.84 -16.46 23.74
C PHE A 446 -8.56 -15.91 25.15
N MET A 447 -9.48 -16.11 26.10
CA MET A 447 -9.28 -15.73 27.49
C MET A 447 -8.05 -16.37 28.11
N PHE A 448 -7.84 -17.68 27.93
CA PHE A 448 -6.67 -18.36 28.49
C PHE A 448 -5.36 -17.80 27.95
N ARG A 449 -5.27 -17.51 26.65
CA ARG A 449 -4.05 -16.90 26.08
C ARG A 449 -3.77 -15.51 26.63
N LEU A 450 -4.79 -14.67 26.76
CA LEU A 450 -4.64 -13.33 27.34
C LEU A 450 -4.27 -13.38 28.83
N HIS A 451 -4.81 -14.37 29.56
CA HIS A 451 -4.46 -14.62 30.94
C HIS A 451 -2.99 -15.04 31.08
N ASP A 452 -2.55 -16.00 30.27
CA ASP A 452 -1.19 -16.55 30.30
C ASP A 452 -0.14 -15.53 29.89
N ALA A 453 -0.46 -14.65 28.93
CA ALA A 453 0.36 -13.50 28.57
C ALA A 453 0.33 -12.37 29.61
N GLY A 454 -0.60 -12.42 30.56
CA GLY A 454 -0.78 -11.44 31.62
C GLY A 454 -1.41 -10.12 31.19
N SER A 455 -1.92 -10.04 29.96
CA SER A 455 -2.54 -8.84 29.38
C SER A 455 -3.68 -8.28 30.23
N PHE A 456 -4.50 -9.16 30.83
CA PHE A 456 -5.59 -8.72 31.71
C PHE A 456 -5.09 -7.91 32.90
N GLY A 457 -3.97 -8.30 33.52
CA GLY A 457 -3.43 -7.58 34.68
C GLY A 457 -3.01 -6.16 34.31
N ASP A 458 -2.40 -5.97 33.14
CA ASP A 458 -1.96 -4.66 32.67
C ASP A 458 -3.11 -3.79 32.18
N TRP A 459 -4.03 -4.35 31.39
CA TRP A 459 -5.24 -3.63 30.95
C TRP A 459 -6.08 -3.17 32.13
N THR A 460 -6.16 -4.00 33.17
CA THR A 460 -6.85 -3.67 34.40
C THR A 460 -6.22 -2.47 35.11
N LYS A 461 -4.89 -2.38 35.17
CA LYS A 461 -4.19 -1.19 35.69
C LYS A 461 -4.45 0.03 34.81
N TYR A 462 -4.41 -0.13 33.49
CA TYR A 462 -4.68 0.94 32.53
C TYR A 462 -6.10 1.47 32.68
N TYR A 463 -7.09 0.59 32.81
CA TYR A 463 -8.47 0.96 33.07
C TYR A 463 -8.56 1.83 34.31
N PHE A 464 -8.05 1.38 35.46
CA PHE A 464 -8.11 2.21 36.67
C PHE A 464 -7.33 3.52 36.57
N TYR A 465 -6.15 3.49 35.94
CA TYR A 465 -5.39 4.71 35.74
C TYR A 465 -6.20 5.74 34.93
N PHE A 466 -6.78 5.32 33.81
CA PHE A 466 -7.51 6.20 32.91
C PHE A 466 -8.92 6.57 33.41
N ARG A 467 -9.66 5.62 33.98
CA ARG A 467 -11.08 5.76 34.38
C ARG A 467 -11.31 6.06 35.85
N VAL A 468 -10.36 5.83 36.76
CA VAL A 468 -10.56 6.03 38.21
C VAL A 468 -9.59 7.09 38.76
N CYS A 469 -8.30 6.98 38.48
CA CYS A 469 -7.32 7.99 38.91
C CYS A 469 -7.37 9.24 38.03
N GLY A 470 -7.55 9.05 36.71
CA GLY A 470 -7.72 10.13 35.75
C GLY A 470 -9.03 10.92 35.91
N THR A 471 -10.05 10.36 36.55
CA THR A 471 -11.36 11.02 36.67
C THR A 471 -11.47 12.01 37.83
N GLU A 472 -10.80 11.80 38.96
CA GLU A 472 -11.06 12.63 40.16
C GLU A 472 -10.52 14.07 40.02
N ALA A 473 -9.39 14.28 39.35
CA ALA A 473 -8.86 15.62 39.07
C ALA A 473 -9.43 16.23 37.77
N THR A 474 -9.73 15.40 36.77
CA THR A 474 -10.09 15.88 35.41
C THR A 474 -11.59 16.21 35.30
N PHE A 475 -12.49 15.43 35.94
CA PHE A 475 -13.93 15.77 36.00
C PHE A 475 -14.21 17.00 36.86
N CYS A 476 -13.46 17.22 37.94
CA CYS A 476 -13.67 18.37 38.82
C CYS A 476 -13.35 19.71 38.14
N THR A 477 -12.58 19.72 37.05
CA THR A 477 -12.26 20.94 36.30
C THR A 477 -12.98 21.07 34.96
N PHE A 478 -13.31 19.96 34.27
CA PHE A 478 -14.05 19.99 33.02
C PHE A 478 -14.93 18.74 32.91
N GLY A 479 -16.23 18.87 33.15
CA GLY A 479 -17.23 17.80 33.02
C GLY A 479 -17.52 17.40 31.56
N ARG A 480 -16.49 17.19 30.74
CA ARG A 480 -16.63 16.80 29.33
C ARG A 480 -15.94 15.47 29.06
N SER A 481 -16.63 14.62 28.33
CA SER A 481 -16.22 13.33 27.75
C SER A 481 -15.03 13.40 26.78
N ASP A 482 -14.36 14.55 26.68
CA ASP A 482 -13.49 14.90 25.55
C ASP A 482 -12.00 14.67 25.88
N SER A 483 -11.69 13.94 26.96
CA SER A 483 -10.29 13.65 27.31
C SER A 483 -9.80 12.35 26.66
N THR A 484 -8.60 12.39 26.10
CA THR A 484 -7.94 11.22 25.50
C THR A 484 -7.75 10.08 26.50
N ALA A 485 -7.50 10.40 27.78
CA ALA A 485 -7.42 9.43 28.85
C ALA A 485 -8.75 8.68 29.03
N TRP A 486 -9.87 9.39 29.03
CA TRP A 486 -11.19 8.75 29.09
C TRP A 486 -11.39 7.79 27.93
N ALA A 487 -11.06 8.19 26.70
CA ALA A 487 -11.18 7.32 25.53
C ALA A 487 -10.29 6.07 25.62
N CYS A 488 -9.06 6.19 26.14
CA CYS A 488 -8.21 5.02 26.43
C CYS A 488 -8.87 4.06 27.43
N GLY A 489 -9.51 4.60 28.47
CA GLY A 489 -10.32 3.82 29.41
C GLY A 489 -11.49 3.10 28.73
N GLU A 490 -12.16 3.74 27.77
CA GLU A 490 -13.24 3.13 27.00
C GLU A 490 -12.77 2.02 26.07
N ILE A 491 -11.60 2.17 25.43
CA ILE A 491 -10.99 1.10 24.64
C ILE A 491 -10.82 -0.14 25.51
N ILE A 492 -10.20 0.01 26.68
CA ILE A 492 -9.99 -1.12 27.58
C ILE A 492 -11.32 -1.70 28.08
N ALA A 493 -12.26 -0.86 28.49
CA ALA A 493 -13.57 -1.30 28.96
C ALA A 493 -14.31 -2.11 27.89
N GLY A 494 -14.35 -1.62 26.65
CA GLY A 494 -14.99 -2.30 25.52
C GLY A 494 -14.30 -3.62 25.17
N ILE A 495 -12.96 -3.66 25.20
CA ILE A 495 -12.19 -4.90 24.99
C ILE A 495 -12.51 -5.92 26.08
N MET A 496 -12.49 -5.50 27.35
CA MET A 496 -12.81 -6.38 28.48
C MET A 496 -14.26 -6.86 28.43
N GLU A 497 -15.20 -6.01 28.01
CA GLU A 497 -16.61 -6.38 27.85
C GLU A 497 -16.80 -7.43 26.74
N VAL A 498 -16.11 -7.30 25.60
CA VAL A 498 -16.16 -8.29 24.52
C VAL A 498 -15.64 -9.64 25.00
N ILE A 499 -14.52 -9.65 25.73
CA ILE A 499 -13.83 -10.88 26.10
C ILE A 499 -14.49 -11.57 27.30
N LEU A 500 -14.86 -10.81 28.33
CA LEU A 500 -15.37 -11.35 29.61
C LEU A 500 -16.90 -11.34 29.69
N GLY A 501 -17.59 -10.57 28.84
CA GLY A 501 -19.03 -10.36 28.91
C GLY A 501 -19.45 -9.26 29.90
N PRO A 502 -20.63 -8.63 29.72
CA PRO A 502 -21.03 -7.40 30.41
C PRO A 502 -21.23 -7.52 31.93
N SER A 503 -21.46 -8.73 32.46
CA SER A 503 -21.66 -8.96 33.89
C SER A 503 -20.39 -9.31 34.66
N ASP A 504 -19.34 -9.81 33.99
CA ASP A 504 -18.30 -10.55 34.70
C ASP A 504 -17.06 -9.71 34.98
N TRP A 505 -16.77 -8.67 34.18
CA TRP A 505 -15.59 -7.83 34.40
C TRP A 505 -15.81 -6.69 35.40
N MET A 506 -17.01 -6.11 35.45
CA MET A 506 -17.34 -5.07 36.45
C MET A 506 -17.50 -5.65 37.86
N TYR A 507 -17.98 -6.88 38.00
CA TYR A 507 -18.15 -7.57 39.29
C TYR A 507 -16.97 -8.52 39.63
N GLY A 508 -16.13 -8.88 38.64
CA GLY A 508 -15.02 -9.85 38.75
C GLY A 508 -13.82 -9.42 39.60
N TRP A 509 -13.86 -8.21 40.17
CA TRP A 509 -12.85 -7.73 41.11
C TRP A 509 -12.80 -8.49 42.44
N GLY A 510 -13.85 -9.26 42.75
CA GLY A 510 -13.92 -10.08 43.96
C GLY A 510 -13.33 -11.50 43.86
N GLY A 511 -13.14 -12.05 42.65
CA GLY A 511 -12.73 -13.45 42.45
C GLY A 511 -11.70 -13.62 41.35
N PRO A 512 -12.08 -13.57 40.05
CA PRO A 512 -11.17 -13.81 38.94
C PRO A 512 -9.91 -12.93 38.96
N HIS A 513 -10.02 -11.61 39.18
CA HIS A 513 -8.84 -10.73 39.24
C HIS A 513 -7.94 -11.06 40.44
N ALA A 514 -8.53 -11.33 41.60
CA ALA A 514 -7.77 -11.75 42.78
C ALA A 514 -7.04 -13.07 42.51
N ASP A 515 -7.67 -14.00 41.79
CA ASP A 515 -7.09 -15.27 41.38
C ASP A 515 -5.99 -15.07 40.32
N VAL A 516 -6.17 -14.19 39.32
CA VAL A 516 -5.14 -13.83 38.33
C VAL A 516 -3.93 -13.20 39.02
N CYS A 517 -4.15 -12.18 39.85
CA CYS A 517 -3.08 -11.52 40.61
C CYS A 517 -2.38 -12.49 41.56
N THR A 518 -3.12 -13.41 42.18
CA THR A 518 -2.55 -14.44 43.06
C THR A 518 -1.75 -15.46 42.27
N HIS A 519 -2.27 -15.94 41.13
CA HIS A 519 -1.63 -16.92 40.27
C HIS A 519 -0.35 -16.37 39.63
N GLN A 520 -0.38 -15.15 39.11
CA GLN A 520 0.81 -14.48 38.55
C GLN A 520 1.83 -14.14 39.64
N ALA A 521 1.39 -13.71 40.83
CA ALA A 521 2.28 -13.51 41.96
C ALA A 521 2.94 -14.82 42.43
N GLN A 522 2.29 -15.97 42.20
CA GLN A 522 2.83 -17.30 42.46
C GLN A 522 3.79 -17.77 41.35
N GLN A 523 3.47 -17.55 40.08
CA GLN A 523 4.32 -17.95 38.95
C GLN A 523 5.55 -17.05 38.77
N TYR A 524 5.42 -15.74 39.01
CA TYR A 524 6.46 -14.74 38.76
C TYR A 524 6.69 -13.83 39.98
N PRO A 525 7.25 -14.34 41.08
CA PRO A 525 7.38 -13.58 42.33
C PRO A 525 8.29 -12.35 42.24
N ALA A 526 9.18 -12.27 41.25
CA ALA A 526 10.07 -11.13 41.01
C ALA A 526 9.34 -9.92 40.39
N SER A 527 8.37 -10.16 39.50
CA SER A 527 7.58 -9.09 38.85
C SER A 527 6.50 -8.51 39.76
N ARG A 528 6.18 -9.17 40.89
CA ARG A 528 5.23 -8.67 41.91
C ARG A 528 5.55 -7.26 42.42
N LYS A 529 6.84 -6.89 42.52
CA LYS A 529 7.25 -5.52 42.93
C LYS A 529 7.08 -4.48 41.81
N GLU A 530 7.07 -4.92 40.56
CA GLU A 530 6.82 -4.07 39.39
C GLU A 530 5.33 -4.02 39.02
N TYR A 531 4.53 -4.95 39.51
CA TYR A 531 3.10 -5.05 39.20
C TYR A 531 2.27 -3.86 39.68
N HIS A 532 2.68 -3.18 40.75
CA HIS A 532 2.05 -1.96 41.23
C HIS A 532 2.75 -0.69 40.74
N ARG A 533 3.73 -0.79 39.82
CA ARG A 533 4.37 0.36 39.19
C ARG A 533 3.58 0.77 37.96
N VAL A 534 3.26 2.05 37.88
CA VAL A 534 2.91 2.69 36.60
C VAL A 534 4.22 2.95 35.86
N PRO A 535 4.39 2.53 34.60
CA PRO A 535 5.60 2.82 33.81
C PRO A 535 5.90 4.32 33.82
N GLY A 536 7.12 4.70 34.25
CA GLY A 536 7.58 6.10 34.33
C GLY A 536 7.53 6.77 35.71
N THR A 537 7.12 6.09 36.79
CA THR A 537 7.15 6.67 38.15
C THR A 537 8.46 6.37 38.91
N PRO A 538 9.18 7.38 39.45
CA PRO A 538 10.37 7.17 40.28
C PRO A 538 10.04 6.45 41.60
N LEU A 539 11.06 5.78 42.17
CA LEU A 539 11.01 4.88 43.35
C LEU A 539 10.37 5.41 44.65
N GLY A 540 9.94 6.67 44.73
CA GLY A 540 9.39 7.29 45.95
C GLY A 540 7.91 7.69 45.92
N PHE A 541 7.17 7.42 44.83
CA PHE A 541 5.83 7.99 44.63
C PHE A 541 4.71 7.35 45.47
N VAL A 542 4.85 6.08 45.87
CA VAL A 542 3.78 5.34 46.58
C VAL A 542 3.68 5.72 48.06
N ASP A 543 4.76 6.19 48.69
CA ASP A 543 4.78 6.51 50.13
C ASP A 543 4.33 7.95 50.45
N GLY A 544 4.12 8.80 49.43
CA GLY A 544 3.86 10.24 49.61
C GLY A 544 2.39 10.69 49.56
N PHE A 545 1.44 9.80 49.26
CA PHE A 545 0.06 10.21 48.92
C PHE A 545 -0.82 10.64 50.12
N PHE A 546 -0.28 10.61 51.35
CA PHE A 546 -0.93 11.18 52.54
C PHE A 546 -0.22 12.44 53.06
N SER A 547 0.13 13.41 52.20
CA SER A 547 0.61 14.72 52.67
C SER A 547 0.61 15.82 51.60
N LEU A 548 -0.43 16.66 51.65
CA LEU A 548 -0.48 18.10 51.28
C LEU A 548 0.31 18.62 50.06
N GLY A 549 -0.46 18.91 48.99
CA GLY A 549 -0.55 20.25 48.35
C GLY A 549 0.71 20.91 47.78
N GLY A 550 0.86 20.88 46.46
CA GLY A 550 1.69 21.85 45.74
C GLY A 550 2.06 21.49 44.30
N LYS A 551 1.52 22.27 43.35
CA LYS A 551 1.83 22.39 41.89
C LYS A 551 1.79 21.12 41.01
N SER A 552 1.20 21.28 39.82
CA SER A 552 0.94 20.20 38.87
C SER A 552 2.20 19.82 38.07
N LEU A 553 2.58 18.55 38.18
CA LEU A 553 3.64 17.85 37.43
C LEU A 553 3.45 17.92 35.90
N ALA A 554 2.22 18.21 35.43
CA ALA A 554 1.92 18.35 34.01
C ALA A 554 2.61 19.56 33.36
N THR A 555 2.96 20.60 34.13
CA THR A 555 3.65 21.78 33.59
C THR A 555 5.13 21.51 33.34
N GLU A 556 5.81 20.72 34.18
CA GLU A 556 7.24 20.38 34.00
C GLU A 556 7.49 19.38 32.87
N LEU A 557 6.56 18.43 32.64
CA LEU A 557 6.69 17.45 31.56
C LEU A 557 6.46 18.04 30.16
N ILE A 558 5.63 19.10 30.05
CA ILE A 558 5.40 19.84 28.81
C ILE A 558 6.62 20.70 28.43
N ASP A 559 7.33 21.24 29.41
CA ASP A 559 8.53 22.06 29.18
C ASP A 559 9.76 21.19 28.81
N LEU A 560 9.89 19.99 29.38
CA LEU A 560 10.97 19.04 29.04
C LEU A 560 10.82 18.43 27.62
N ALA A 561 9.58 18.32 27.12
CA ALA A 561 9.29 17.88 25.75
C ALA A 561 9.62 18.96 24.70
N ARG A 562 9.65 20.24 25.10
CA ARG A 562 10.02 21.38 24.23
C ARG A 562 11.53 21.51 24.02
N GLU A 563 12.36 21.09 24.97
CA GLU A 563 13.82 21.27 24.91
C GLU A 563 14.56 20.23 24.05
N ASN A 564 13.91 19.12 23.66
CA ASN A 564 14.58 17.98 23.00
C ASN A 564 14.22 17.76 21.51
N GLN A 565 13.66 18.73 20.79
CA GLN A 565 13.42 18.58 19.34
C GLN A 565 14.67 18.88 18.49
N PRO A 566 15.23 17.92 17.74
CA PRO A 566 16.25 18.19 16.74
C PRO A 566 15.66 18.92 15.53
N ARG A 567 16.35 19.97 15.06
CA ARG A 567 16.02 20.67 13.81
C ARG A 567 16.42 19.80 12.60
N SER A 568 15.52 18.95 12.11
CA SER A 568 15.66 18.32 10.79
C SER A 568 15.07 19.22 9.70
N LYS A 569 15.84 19.47 8.63
CA LYS A 569 15.31 20.06 7.39
C LYS A 569 14.47 19.01 6.68
N GLY A 570 13.15 19.13 6.72
CA GLY A 570 12.21 18.22 6.07
C GLY A 570 11.88 18.64 4.65
N SER A 571 11.80 17.67 3.74
CA SER A 571 11.04 17.77 2.48
C SER A 571 9.56 17.81 2.81
N HIS A 572 8.82 18.78 2.28
CA HIS A 572 7.38 18.87 2.48
C HIS A 572 6.66 17.79 1.67
N PHE A 573 5.98 16.88 2.36
CA PHE A 573 5.01 15.94 1.77
C PHE A 573 3.61 16.40 2.18
N ASN A 574 2.77 16.73 1.21
CA ASN A 574 1.36 17.06 1.45
C ASN A 574 0.55 15.80 1.15
N MET A 575 0.03 15.15 2.19
CA MET A 575 -0.83 13.99 2.06
C MET A 575 -2.29 14.41 2.18
N MET A 576 -3.08 14.06 1.16
CA MET A 576 -4.53 14.27 1.14
C MET A 576 -5.18 12.96 1.59
N VAL A 577 -5.70 12.93 2.81
CA VAL A 577 -6.34 11.74 3.37
C VAL A 577 -7.85 11.91 3.22
N MET A 578 -8.49 10.96 2.53
CA MET A 578 -9.93 10.91 2.35
C MET A 578 -10.53 9.91 3.33
N ASP A 579 -11.58 10.30 4.04
CA ASP A 579 -12.39 9.40 4.86
C ASP A 579 -13.42 8.71 3.94
N ASP A 580 -13.51 7.37 4.01
CA ASP A 580 -14.49 6.60 3.25
C ASP A 580 -15.94 6.96 3.61
N ASN A 581 -16.16 7.44 4.83
CA ASN A 581 -17.44 7.86 5.34
C ASN A 581 -17.71 9.37 5.16
N ASN A 582 -16.69 10.16 4.77
CA ASN A 582 -16.82 11.60 4.58
C ASN A 582 -15.92 12.12 3.44
N PRO A 583 -16.47 12.52 2.28
CA PRO A 583 -15.70 12.86 1.07
C PRO A 583 -14.96 14.21 1.14
N ARG A 584 -14.73 14.77 2.34
CA ARG A 584 -13.97 16.02 2.52
C ARG A 584 -12.48 15.71 2.68
N PRO A 585 -11.59 16.39 1.95
CA PRO A 585 -10.15 16.18 2.10
C PRO A 585 -9.65 16.64 3.47
N LEU A 586 -8.94 15.77 4.18
CA LEU A 586 -8.06 16.20 5.27
C LEU A 586 -6.67 16.47 4.67
N MET A 587 -6.28 17.73 4.63
CA MET A 587 -4.98 18.16 4.15
C MET A 587 -4.03 18.26 5.34
N PHE A 588 -3.06 17.35 5.44
CA PHE A 588 -2.01 17.43 6.45
C PHE A 588 -0.87 18.29 5.90
N VAL A 589 -0.75 19.52 6.42
CA VAL A 589 0.36 20.43 6.13
C VAL A 589 1.36 20.34 7.27
N SER A 590 2.61 19.94 6.98
CA SER A 590 3.72 20.07 7.93
C SER A 590 4.04 21.55 8.15
N GLY A 591 3.43 22.15 9.16
CA GLY A 591 3.62 23.56 9.50
C GLY A 591 4.93 23.82 10.23
N SER A 592 5.93 24.38 9.55
CA SER A 592 6.98 25.16 10.21
C SER A 592 6.65 26.66 10.08
N GLY A 593 5.73 27.13 10.92
CA GLY A 593 5.36 28.55 10.99
C GLY A 593 6.32 29.32 11.90
N LEU A 594 7.22 30.11 11.31
CA LEU A 594 7.81 31.29 11.97
C LEU A 594 7.13 32.53 11.39
N SER A 595 6.01 32.93 12.00
CA SER A 595 5.44 34.26 11.80
C SER A 595 6.17 35.25 12.73
N GLY A 596 7.19 35.92 12.21
CA GLY A 596 7.71 37.15 12.82
C GLY A 596 6.94 38.33 12.24
N SER A 597 6.06 38.94 13.03
CA SER A 597 5.51 40.25 12.71
C SER A 597 6.59 41.32 12.91
N ALA A 598 6.69 42.25 11.96
CA ALA A 598 7.29 43.56 12.19
C ALA A 598 6.55 44.58 11.31
N TYR A 599 5.79 45.45 11.99
CA TYR A 599 5.46 46.85 11.68
C TYR A 599 5.18 47.24 10.21
N HIS A 600 3.91 47.54 9.89
CA HIS A 600 3.39 48.91 10.02
C HIS A 600 1.87 48.93 10.17
#